data_AF-A0A7X7XTJ6-F1
#
_entry.id   AF-A0A7X7XTJ6-F1
#
_cell.length_a   1.000
_cell.length_b   1.000
_cell.length_c   1.000
_cell.angle_alpha   90.00
_cell.angle_beta   90.00
_cell.angle_gamma   90.00
#
_symmetry.space_group_name_H-M   'P 1'
#
loop_
_entity.id
_entity.type
_entity.pdbx_description
1 polymer ?
#
loop_
_entity_poly.entity_id
_entity_poly.type
_entity_poly.pdbx_seq_one_letter_code
_entity_poly.pdbx_strand_id
1 'polypeptide(L)' 'RSKPAEEKVEPTTKVCPYCYSVIPIKATRCPNCTSELE' A
#
# COMPACT_ATOMS: atom_id res chain seq x y z
N ARG A 1 -11.57 6.37 31.59
CA ARG A 1 -10.19 6.17 31.07
C ARG A 1 -10.18 4.81 30.39
N SER A 2 -9.91 4.63 29.12
CA SER A 2 -9.39 5.52 28.10
C SER A 2 -9.79 4.91 26.75
N LYS A 3 -10.16 5.76 25.80
CA LYS A 3 -10.41 5.40 24.40
C LYS A 3 -9.05 5.14 23.76
N PRO A 4 -8.73 3.94 23.24
CA PRO A 4 -7.73 3.86 22.21
C PRO A 4 -8.39 4.45 20.97
N ALA A 5 -7.89 5.59 20.54
CA ALA A 5 -8.20 6.12 19.23
C ALA A 5 -7.92 4.99 18.24
N GLU A 6 -8.97 4.62 17.52
CA GLU A 6 -8.88 3.86 16.29
C GLU A 6 -8.03 4.72 15.36
N GLU A 7 -6.71 4.51 15.41
CA GLU A 7 -5.77 4.95 14.40
C GLU A 7 -6.29 4.31 13.13
N LYS A 8 -7.08 5.10 12.41
CA LYS A 8 -7.42 4.90 11.02
C LYS A 8 -6.07 4.92 10.33
N VAL A 9 -5.39 3.77 10.32
CA VAL A 9 -4.16 3.54 9.60
C VAL A 9 -4.54 3.84 8.18
N GLU A 10 -4.25 5.07 7.76
CA GLU A 10 -4.45 5.51 6.40
C GLU A 10 -3.81 4.42 5.55
N PRO A 11 -4.54 3.82 4.59
CA PRO A 11 -4.03 2.67 3.87
C PRO A 11 -2.68 3.08 3.29
N THR A 12 -1.58 2.50 3.77
CA THR A 12 -0.23 2.82 3.30
C THR A 12 0.14 1.95 2.10
N THR A 13 -0.77 1.06 1.71
CA THR A 13 -0.62 0.07 0.66
C THR A 13 -1.69 0.18 -0.43
N LYS A 14 -1.29 0.00 -1.69
CA LYS A 14 -2.15 -0.19 -2.87
C LYS A 14 -1.94 -1.59 -3.46
N VAL A 15 -2.86 -2.02 -4.32
CA VAL A 15 -2.70 -3.25 -5.10
C VAL A 15 -2.05 -2.92 -6.43
N CYS A 16 -1.02 -3.67 -6.81
CA CYS A 16 -0.37 -3.56 -8.12
C CYS A 16 -1.33 -3.99 -9.25
N PRO A 17 -1.55 -3.21 -10.31
CA PRO A 17 -2.45 -3.58 -11.41
C PRO A 17 -1.90 -4.69 -12.31
N TYR A 18 -0.60 -4.98 -12.28
CA TYR A 18 0.03 -5.98 -13.14
C TYR A 18 0.06 -7.38 -12.51
N CYS A 19 0.37 -7.45 -11.21
CA CYS A 19 0.58 -8.71 -10.50
C CYS A 19 -0.33 -8.88 -9.26
N TYR A 20 -1.23 -7.92 -9.02
CA TYR A 20 -2.19 -7.93 -7.90
C TYR A 20 -1.57 -8.07 -6.51
N SER A 21 -0.28 -7.77 -6.39
CA SER A 21 0.43 -7.79 -5.12
C SER A 21 0.18 -6.50 -4.33
N VAL A 22 0.09 -6.63 -3.01
CA VAL A 22 -0.02 -5.48 -2.10
C VAL A 22 1.35 -4.82 -1.96
N ILE A 23 1.42 -3.53 -2.29
CA ILE A 23 2.65 -2.75 -2.36
C ILE A 23 2.43 -1.37 -1.72
N PRO A 24 3.48 -0.60 -1.39
CA PRO A 24 3.30 0.75 -0.83
C PRO A 24 2.57 1.70 -1.80
N ILE A 25 1.68 2.57 -1.30
CA ILE A 25 0.95 3.55 -2.15
C ILE A 25 1.91 4.45 -2.93
N LYS A 26 3.03 4.82 -2.30
CA LYS A 26 4.07 5.68 -2.90
C LYS A 26 5.04 4.93 -3.83
N ALA A 27 4.85 3.63 -4.07
CA ALA A 27 5.71 2.87 -4.96
C ALA A 27 5.45 3.27 -6.43
N THR A 28 6.49 3.78 -7.10
CA THR A 28 6.55 4.04 -8.55
C THR A 28 7.03 2.81 -9.33
N ARG A 29 7.59 1.81 -8.64
CA ARG A 29 7.89 0.48 -9.20
C ARG A 29 7.43 -0.61 -8.26
N CYS A 30 6.83 -1.65 -8.82
CA CYS A 30 6.41 -2.83 -8.05
C CYS A 30 7.65 -3.63 -7.61
N PRO A 31 7.89 -3.87 -6.31
CA PRO A 31 9.00 -4.70 -5.86
C PRO A 31 8.83 -6.19 -6.19
N ASN A 32 7.59 -6.65 -6.45
CA ASN A 32 7.30 -8.06 -6.64
C ASN A 32 7.42 -8.51 -8.10
N CYS A 33 6.93 -7.69 -9.04
CA CYS A 33 6.98 -8.00 -10.48
C CYS A 33 7.85 -7.02 -11.28
N THR A 34 8.46 -6.03 -10.62
CA THR A 34 9.31 -5.01 -11.25
C THR A 34 8.61 -4.14 -12.30
N SER A 35 7.28 -4.15 -12.39
CA SER A 35 6.54 -3.26 -13.28
C SER A 35 6.60 -1.81 -12.82
N GLU A 36 6.69 -0.87 -13.74
CA GLU A 36 6.58 0.58 -13.46
C GLU A 36 5.11 0.94 -13.22
N LEU A 37 4.87 1.68 -12.14
CA LEU A 37 3.58 2.05 -11.57
C LEU A 37 3.51 3.58 -11.46
N GLU A 38 3.69 4.24 -12.59
CA GLU A 38 3.48 5.69 -12.76
C GLU A 38 2.02 5.98 -13.13
#